data_AF-A0A6P6NY58-F1
#
_entry.id   AF-A0A6P6NY58-F1
#
_cell.length_a   1.000
_cell.length_b   1.000
_cell.length_c   1.000
_cell.angle_alpha   90.00
_cell.angle_beta   90.00
_cell.angle_gamma   90.00
#
_symmetry.space_group_name_H-M   'P 1'
#
loop_
_entity.id
_entity.type
_entity.pdbx_description
1 polymer ?
#
loop_
_entity_poly.entity_id
_entity_poly.type
_entity_poly.pdbx_seq_one_letter_code
_entity_poly.pdbx_strand_id
1 'polypeptide(L)'
;MNMRDFYKSLCFLLGFFSVQTEAEKEVNVATWGTAELSMLYSDWYAQKALDGSIYTCSSTPWQTDPWWRLDLMKTYSVNRVTITSKPDCSSCESWLNGAEIRVGNVSSNVSSNPVCAVVSTIPTGATYSYSCHGMEGRYIIVNNPGPSKCVTPCEVGVYVIFPGNLATGRNVKQSSTNGSWISEQAIDFNPGIIKQSSACSSTNVQTNPWWRVDLSSVYRVSSVVITNRLDCCPERINGAEIRIENSLENNGNNNPICAVISSIPAGVSSTYFCNNMEGRYVNLIIPGDSRILTLCEVEVYGEGPLLKRTFLKMKLKSSWSLSDPAVRVQLLSQLQSVLVQRGFSDVKLQWTQPPEQEVMQKEADPV
;
A
#
# COMPACT_ATOMS: atom_id res chain seq x y z
N MET A 1 13.04 -32.50 56.11
CA MET A 1 12.05 -33.59 56.03
C MET A 1 10.73 -32.98 55.60
N ASN A 2 10.27 -33.33 54.40
CA ASN A 2 9.01 -32.94 53.78
C ASN A 2 7.80 -33.52 54.53
N MET A 3 6.67 -32.80 54.53
CA MET A 3 5.35 -33.29 54.11
C MET A 3 4.26 -32.28 54.50
N ARG A 4 3.54 -31.76 53.51
CA ARG A 4 2.10 -32.07 53.37
C ARG A 4 1.57 -31.60 52.02
N ASP A 5 1.40 -32.63 51.21
CA ASP A 5 0.61 -32.80 50.00
C ASP A 5 -0.60 -31.87 49.83
N PHE A 6 -0.70 -31.29 48.64
CA PHE A 6 -1.98 -31.17 47.93
C PHE A 6 -1.76 -31.65 46.49
N TYR A 7 -2.09 -32.92 46.24
CA TYR A 7 -2.25 -33.47 44.90
C TYR A 7 -3.43 -32.78 44.21
N LYS A 8 -3.22 -32.14 43.07
CA LYS A 8 -4.26 -32.00 42.03
C LYS A 8 -3.65 -32.18 40.63
N SER A 9 -4.14 -33.25 40.01
CA SER A 9 -3.97 -33.75 38.65
C SER A 9 -3.46 -32.76 37.59
N LEU A 10 -2.43 -33.18 36.84
CA LEU A 10 -1.97 -32.54 35.61
C LEU A 10 -3.00 -32.78 34.51
N CYS A 11 -3.47 -31.73 33.83
CA CYS A 11 -4.30 -31.83 32.63
C CYS A 11 -3.70 -31.00 31.49
N PHE A 12 -3.76 -31.52 30.26
CA PHE A 12 -3.07 -30.97 29.10
C PHE A 12 -4.00 -30.67 27.94
N LEU A 13 -3.91 -29.45 27.37
CA LEU A 13 -4.98 -28.98 26.48
C LEU A 13 -4.63 -28.19 25.23
N LEU A 14 -5.43 -28.46 24.20
CA LEU A 14 -5.34 -27.96 22.83
C LEU A 14 -6.20 -26.71 22.62
N GLY A 15 -5.66 -25.74 21.87
CA GLY A 15 -6.41 -24.59 21.37
C GLY A 15 -5.82 -24.11 20.04
N PHE A 16 -6.67 -23.57 19.17
CA PHE A 16 -6.27 -23.00 17.88
C PHE A 16 -6.54 -21.48 17.86
N PHE A 17 -5.87 -20.75 16.96
CA PHE A 17 -5.98 -19.29 16.83
C PHE A 17 -5.94 -18.87 15.35
N SER A 18 -6.45 -17.66 15.04
CA SER A 18 -6.38 -17.04 13.70
C SER A 18 -5.93 -15.58 13.83
N VAL A 19 -5.15 -15.11 12.86
CA VAL A 19 -4.65 -13.71 12.75
C VAL A 19 -5.34 -13.04 11.55
N GLN A 20 -5.65 -11.75 11.67
CA GLN A 20 -6.11 -10.87 10.58
C GLN A 20 -5.17 -9.66 10.52
N THR A 21 -4.82 -9.17 9.32
CA THR A 21 -3.81 -8.11 9.09
C THR A 21 -4.41 -6.78 8.65
N GLU A 22 -3.98 -5.74 9.38
CA GLU A 22 -3.75 -4.30 9.15
C GLU A 22 -4.64 -3.37 8.30
N ALA A 23 -4.71 -2.12 8.80
CA ALA A 23 -5.24 -0.93 8.15
C ALA A 23 -4.34 -0.46 7.00
N GLU A 24 -4.97 -0.10 5.89
CA GLU A 24 -4.33 0.26 4.64
C GLU A 24 -3.46 1.52 4.79
N LYS A 25 -2.19 1.44 4.38
CA LYS A 25 -1.25 2.59 4.42
C LYS A 25 -1.60 3.56 3.29
N GLU A 26 -1.97 4.79 3.65
CA GLU A 26 -2.20 5.87 2.68
C GLU A 26 -0.90 6.43 2.11
N VAL A 27 -0.90 6.79 0.84
CA VAL A 27 0.25 7.41 0.15
C VAL A 27 -0.18 8.71 -0.51
N ASN A 28 0.62 9.78 -0.35
CA ASN A 28 0.40 11.03 -1.07
C ASN A 28 0.89 10.92 -2.51
N VAL A 29 -0.04 10.84 -3.46
CA VAL A 29 0.22 10.63 -4.89
C VAL A 29 0.24 11.92 -5.69
N ALA A 30 -0.03 13.06 -5.04
CA ALA A 30 -0.30 14.31 -5.76
C ALA A 30 0.88 14.77 -6.61
N THR A 31 2.10 14.55 -6.11
CA THR A 31 3.34 14.98 -6.75
C THR A 31 3.67 14.18 -8.02
N TRP A 32 3.01 13.05 -8.26
CA TRP A 32 3.19 12.23 -9.46
C TRP A 32 2.37 12.72 -10.65
N GLY A 33 1.31 13.49 -10.39
CA GLY A 33 0.43 13.99 -11.43
C GLY A 33 0.90 15.31 -12.06
N THR A 34 0.24 15.66 -13.17
CA THR A 34 0.40 16.96 -13.84
C THR A 34 -0.79 17.85 -13.51
N ALA A 35 -0.51 19.07 -13.05
CA ALA A 35 -1.54 20.04 -12.72
C ALA A 35 -1.79 21.04 -13.84
N GLU A 36 -3.04 21.47 -13.97
CA GLU A 36 -3.50 22.50 -14.91
C GLU A 36 -4.49 23.45 -14.23
N LEU A 37 -4.57 24.66 -14.79
CA LEU A 37 -5.50 25.70 -14.35
C LEU A 37 -6.54 25.96 -15.44
N SER A 38 -7.74 26.32 -15.02
CA SER A 38 -8.81 26.84 -15.88
C SER A 38 -8.38 27.99 -16.79
N MET A 39 -7.51 28.89 -16.30
CA MET A 39 -6.91 29.95 -17.09
C MET A 39 -5.49 30.22 -16.61
N LEU A 40 -4.53 30.25 -17.55
CA LEU A 40 -3.14 30.59 -17.27
C LEU A 40 -2.98 32.12 -17.28
N TYR A 41 -2.42 32.68 -16.21
CA TYR A 41 -2.12 34.10 -16.09
C TYR A 41 -0.76 34.30 -15.40
N SER A 42 0.19 34.95 -16.07
CA SER A 42 1.51 35.30 -15.52
C SER A 42 2.30 34.09 -14.95
N ASP A 43 3.12 34.28 -13.91
CA ASP A 43 4.05 33.30 -13.33
C ASP A 43 3.38 32.25 -12.41
N TRP A 44 2.06 32.10 -12.51
CA TRP A 44 1.26 31.26 -11.62
C TRP A 44 1.07 29.87 -12.22
N TYR A 45 2.11 29.05 -12.16
CA TYR A 45 2.08 27.68 -12.64
C TYR A 45 1.21 26.79 -11.75
N ALA A 46 0.33 26.00 -12.37
CA ALA A 46 -0.52 25.03 -11.68
C ALA A 46 0.29 24.08 -10.78
N GLN A 47 1.50 23.70 -11.24
CA GLN A 47 2.38 22.75 -10.58
C GLN A 47 2.98 23.25 -9.27
N LYS A 48 2.94 24.57 -8.99
CA LYS A 48 3.42 25.14 -7.72
C LYS A 48 2.70 24.55 -6.51
N ALA A 49 1.43 24.16 -6.66
CA ALA A 49 0.68 23.50 -5.59
C ALA A 49 1.13 22.07 -5.27
N LEU A 50 2.20 21.56 -5.90
CA LEU A 50 2.67 20.18 -5.82
C LEU A 50 4.20 20.11 -5.71
N ASP A 51 4.84 21.22 -5.32
CA ASP A 51 6.29 21.33 -5.24
C ASP A 51 6.85 21.13 -3.83
N GLY A 52 5.97 20.90 -2.84
CA GLY A 52 6.34 20.66 -1.45
C GLY A 52 6.69 21.93 -0.68
N SER A 53 6.46 23.12 -1.26
CA SER A 53 6.73 24.41 -0.63
C SER A 53 5.44 25.20 -0.44
N ILE A 54 5.11 25.46 0.82
CA ILE A 54 3.93 26.26 1.19
C ILE A 54 4.05 27.74 0.77
N TYR A 55 5.23 28.20 0.37
CA TYR A 55 5.49 29.58 -0.06
C TYR A 55 5.27 29.80 -1.57
N THR A 56 5.08 28.72 -2.33
CA THR A 56 4.90 28.74 -3.78
C THR A 56 3.49 28.29 -4.11
N CYS A 57 2.63 29.23 -4.48
CA CYS A 57 1.22 28.93 -4.72
C CYS A 57 0.87 28.91 -6.21
N SER A 58 -0.04 28.00 -6.58
CA SER A 58 -0.78 28.14 -7.83
C SER A 58 -1.86 29.21 -7.67
N SER A 59 -2.28 29.86 -8.77
CA SER A 59 -3.43 30.76 -8.75
C SER A 59 -4.06 30.86 -10.12
N THR A 60 -5.39 30.90 -10.13
CA THR A 60 -6.17 31.42 -11.26
C THR A 60 -6.35 32.94 -11.13
N PRO A 61 -6.61 33.66 -12.23
CA PRO A 61 -7.17 35.00 -12.15
C PRO A 61 -8.60 34.96 -11.58
N TRP A 62 -9.12 36.13 -11.18
CA TRP A 62 -10.52 36.25 -10.79
C TRP A 62 -11.44 36.02 -11.98
N GLN A 63 -12.28 34.99 -11.92
CA GLN A 63 -13.17 34.60 -13.01
C GLN A 63 -14.40 33.87 -12.50
N THR A 64 -15.28 33.46 -13.43
CA THR A 64 -16.45 32.62 -13.09
C THR A 64 -16.02 31.16 -13.08
N ASP A 65 -16.40 30.43 -12.04
CA ASP A 65 -16.13 28.99 -11.87
C ASP A 65 -14.66 28.55 -12.14
N PRO A 66 -13.65 29.23 -11.56
CA PRO A 66 -12.26 28.80 -11.70
C PRO A 66 -12.03 27.43 -11.08
N TRP A 67 -11.13 26.68 -11.72
CA TRP A 67 -10.67 25.40 -11.22
C TRP A 67 -9.16 25.22 -11.36
N TRP A 68 -8.62 24.41 -10.46
CA TRP A 68 -7.32 23.75 -10.55
C TRP A 68 -7.56 22.25 -10.66
N ARG A 69 -6.89 21.58 -11.60
CA ARG A 69 -7.06 20.15 -11.86
C ARG A 69 -5.72 19.44 -11.84
N LEU A 70 -5.67 18.30 -11.18
CA LEU A 70 -4.57 17.35 -11.21
C LEU A 70 -4.97 16.11 -12.00
N ASP A 71 -4.16 15.75 -13.00
CA ASP A 71 -4.24 14.45 -13.67
C ASP A 71 -3.24 13.48 -13.03
N LEU A 72 -3.75 12.45 -12.35
CA LEU A 72 -2.95 11.39 -11.73
C LEU A 72 -2.51 10.30 -12.72
N MET A 73 -2.84 10.43 -14.01
CA MET A 73 -2.54 9.50 -15.11
C MET A 73 -3.27 8.15 -15.04
N LYS A 74 -3.61 7.69 -13.84
CA LYS A 74 -4.39 6.48 -13.54
C LYS A 74 -5.50 6.81 -12.55
N THR A 75 -6.55 6.00 -12.55
CA THR A 75 -7.61 6.06 -11.54
C THR A 75 -7.12 5.46 -10.22
N TYR A 76 -7.33 6.19 -9.12
CA TYR A 76 -7.01 5.75 -7.77
C TYR A 76 -8.23 5.84 -6.86
N SER A 77 -8.28 5.05 -5.79
CA SER A 77 -9.23 5.20 -4.69
C SER A 77 -8.71 6.27 -3.72
N VAL A 78 -9.26 7.48 -3.82
CA VAL A 78 -8.83 8.65 -3.07
C VAL A 78 -9.49 8.66 -1.70
N ASN A 79 -8.71 8.49 -0.64
CA ASN A 79 -9.26 8.48 0.72
C ASN A 79 -9.41 9.88 1.31
N ARG A 80 -8.46 10.77 1.04
CA ARG A 80 -8.57 12.19 1.41
C ARG A 80 -7.70 13.09 0.56
N VAL A 81 -8.07 14.36 0.51
CA VAL A 81 -7.29 15.44 -0.11
C VAL A 81 -6.94 16.45 0.97
N THR A 82 -5.72 16.97 0.95
CA THR A 82 -5.30 18.09 1.79
C THR A 82 -5.10 19.33 0.96
N ILE A 83 -5.47 20.49 1.50
CA ILE A 83 -5.24 21.80 0.87
C ILE A 83 -4.53 22.69 1.88
N THR A 84 -3.43 23.29 1.44
CA THR A 84 -2.69 24.32 2.20
C THR A 84 -3.01 25.69 1.65
N SER A 85 -3.45 26.59 2.53
CA SER A 85 -3.72 27.99 2.19
C SER A 85 -2.43 28.82 2.16
N LYS A 86 -2.51 29.99 1.53
CA LYS A 86 -1.36 30.89 1.38
C LYS A 86 -0.87 31.44 2.73
N PRO A 87 0.43 31.30 3.07
CA PRO A 87 1.01 31.98 4.21
C PRO A 87 1.06 33.50 3.96
N ASP A 88 1.00 34.29 5.04
CA ASP A 88 1.15 35.75 5.01
C ASP A 88 0.13 36.51 4.13
N CYS A 89 -1.09 35.97 4.00
CA CYS A 89 -2.21 36.68 3.37
C CYS A 89 -3.45 36.73 4.27
N SER A 90 -3.53 37.76 5.11
CA SER A 90 -4.65 37.97 6.04
C SER A 90 -5.99 38.21 5.36
N SER A 91 -6.02 38.61 4.09
CA SER A 91 -7.25 38.81 3.31
C SER A 91 -7.66 37.59 2.47
N CYS A 92 -6.85 36.53 2.42
CA CYS A 92 -7.06 35.37 1.55
C CYS A 92 -7.81 34.20 2.23
N GLU A 93 -8.03 34.24 3.54
CA GLU A 93 -8.54 33.12 4.35
C GLU A 93 -9.88 32.55 3.85
N SER A 94 -10.69 33.39 3.21
CA SER A 94 -12.03 33.06 2.73
C SER A 94 -12.14 32.81 1.23
N TRP A 95 -11.05 32.95 0.47
CA TRP A 95 -11.12 32.92 -1.00
C TRP A 95 -11.55 31.55 -1.54
N LEU A 96 -11.14 30.48 -0.88
CA LEU A 96 -11.52 29.11 -1.21
C LEU A 96 -12.81 28.64 -0.49
N ASN A 97 -13.48 29.50 0.28
CA ASN A 97 -14.69 29.09 0.99
C ASN A 97 -15.80 28.74 0.00
N GLY A 98 -16.36 27.53 0.19
CA GLY A 98 -17.37 26.98 -0.70
C GLY A 98 -16.80 26.36 -1.98
N ALA A 99 -15.47 26.31 -2.14
CA ALA A 99 -14.87 25.52 -3.21
C ALA A 99 -15.17 24.04 -3.01
N GLU A 100 -15.34 23.31 -4.09
CA GLU A 100 -15.65 21.90 -4.15
C GLU A 100 -14.39 21.12 -4.56
N ILE A 101 -14.02 20.15 -3.74
CA ILE A 101 -13.05 19.12 -4.11
C ILE A 101 -13.83 18.04 -4.85
N ARG A 102 -13.47 17.77 -6.10
CA ARG A 102 -14.13 16.78 -6.96
C ARG A 102 -13.13 15.70 -7.37
N VAL A 103 -13.60 14.46 -7.40
CA VAL A 103 -12.80 13.27 -7.77
C VAL A 103 -13.55 12.51 -8.85
N GLY A 104 -12.90 12.19 -9.97
CA GLY A 104 -13.53 11.36 -11.00
C GLY A 104 -12.67 11.14 -12.23
N ASN A 105 -13.29 10.66 -13.31
CA ASN A 105 -12.59 10.24 -14.53
C ASN A 105 -12.91 11.11 -15.76
N VAL A 106 -13.67 12.20 -15.59
CA VAL A 106 -14.04 13.11 -16.70
C VAL A 106 -13.11 14.33 -16.72
N SER A 107 -12.34 14.50 -17.79
CA SER A 107 -11.44 15.65 -17.94
C SER A 107 -12.14 16.88 -18.53
N SER A 108 -13.02 16.71 -19.51
CA SER A 108 -13.57 17.80 -20.32
C SER A 108 -14.52 18.75 -19.57
N ASN A 109 -15.39 18.20 -18.72
CA ASN A 109 -16.30 18.96 -17.88
C ASN A 109 -16.01 18.67 -16.42
N VAL A 110 -15.26 19.57 -15.77
CA VAL A 110 -14.84 19.37 -14.39
C VAL A 110 -16.01 19.21 -13.41
N SER A 111 -17.14 19.86 -13.69
CA SER A 111 -18.34 19.87 -12.85
C SER A 111 -19.18 18.59 -12.93
N SER A 112 -18.88 17.68 -13.88
CA SER A 112 -19.56 16.38 -13.94
C SER A 112 -18.97 15.34 -12.98
N ASN A 113 -17.75 15.54 -12.47
CA ASN A 113 -17.16 14.65 -11.47
C ASN A 113 -17.82 14.88 -10.10
N PRO A 114 -18.11 13.82 -9.32
CA PRO A 114 -18.77 13.96 -8.03
C PRO A 114 -17.95 14.82 -7.05
N VAL A 115 -18.67 15.58 -6.21
CA VAL A 115 -18.07 16.37 -5.13
C VAL A 115 -17.69 15.42 -3.99
N CYS A 116 -16.41 15.40 -3.66
CA CYS A 116 -15.86 14.65 -2.55
C CYS A 116 -16.06 15.39 -1.22
N ALA A 117 -15.77 16.70 -1.21
CA ALA A 117 -15.87 17.54 -0.04
C ALA A 117 -16.03 19.01 -0.44
N VAL A 118 -16.57 19.82 0.47
CA VAL A 118 -16.65 21.28 0.31
C VAL A 118 -15.67 21.93 1.28
N VAL A 119 -14.88 22.86 0.75
CA VAL A 119 -13.82 23.58 1.47
C VAL A 119 -14.46 24.57 2.45
N SER A 120 -14.22 24.32 3.73
CA SER A 120 -14.43 25.27 4.82
C SER A 120 -13.29 26.29 4.88
N THR A 121 -13.45 27.34 5.70
CA THR A 121 -12.37 28.29 6.01
C THR A 121 -11.09 27.55 6.42
N ILE A 122 -9.99 27.84 5.74
CA ILE A 122 -8.64 27.34 6.06
C ILE A 122 -7.83 28.53 6.56
N PRO A 123 -7.44 28.56 7.85
CA PRO A 123 -6.59 29.62 8.39
C PRO A 123 -5.33 29.83 7.55
N THR A 124 -4.83 31.06 7.52
CA THR A 124 -3.63 31.44 6.73
C THR A 124 -2.45 30.53 7.04
N GLY A 125 -1.87 29.88 6.01
CA GLY A 125 -0.74 28.96 6.12
C GLY A 125 -1.06 27.58 6.70
N ALA A 126 -2.33 27.29 7.06
CA ALA A 126 -2.74 26.00 7.58
C ALA A 126 -3.02 24.98 6.46
N THR A 127 -2.84 23.69 6.78
CA THR A 127 -3.24 22.57 5.93
C THR A 127 -4.47 21.91 6.51
N TYR A 128 -5.56 21.87 5.74
CA TYR A 128 -6.77 21.16 6.11
C TYR A 128 -6.90 19.87 5.32
N SER A 129 -7.57 18.89 5.92
CA SER A 129 -7.75 17.56 5.35
C SER A 129 -9.24 17.26 5.15
N TYR A 130 -9.58 16.80 3.96
CA TYR A 130 -10.94 16.55 3.51
C TYR A 130 -11.06 15.09 3.09
N SER A 131 -11.89 14.31 3.78
CA SER A 131 -12.09 12.91 3.41
C SER A 131 -12.88 12.81 2.11
N CYS A 132 -12.41 11.94 1.21
CA CYS A 132 -13.11 11.56 -0.01
C CYS A 132 -13.62 10.10 0.05
N HIS A 133 -13.53 9.43 1.20
CA HIS A 133 -14.12 8.10 1.46
C HIS A 133 -13.82 7.02 0.39
N GLY A 134 -12.61 7.04 -0.19
CA GLY A 134 -12.19 6.06 -1.20
C GLY A 134 -12.79 6.29 -2.59
N MET A 135 -13.28 7.49 -2.91
CA MET A 135 -13.79 7.83 -4.25
C MET A 135 -12.78 7.52 -5.35
N GLU A 136 -13.24 6.81 -6.38
CA GLU A 136 -12.39 6.45 -7.51
C GLU A 136 -12.32 7.56 -8.54
N GLY A 137 -11.10 8.02 -8.86
CA GLY A 137 -10.89 9.03 -9.89
C GLY A 137 -9.45 9.16 -10.33
N ARG A 138 -9.26 9.50 -11.61
CA ARG A 138 -7.98 9.93 -12.20
C ARG A 138 -7.74 11.42 -11.99
N TYR A 139 -8.80 12.21 -11.98
CA TYR A 139 -8.73 13.67 -11.87
C TYR A 139 -9.15 14.13 -10.49
N ILE A 140 -8.29 14.95 -9.86
CA ILE A 140 -8.59 15.68 -8.62
C ILE A 140 -8.76 17.14 -8.98
N ILE A 141 -9.91 17.71 -8.65
CA ILE A 141 -10.25 19.07 -9.05
C ILE A 141 -10.62 19.88 -7.82
N VAL A 142 -10.02 21.06 -7.68
CA VAL A 142 -10.50 22.10 -6.77
C VAL A 142 -11.24 23.13 -7.62
N ASN A 143 -12.56 23.10 -7.59
CA ASN A 143 -13.44 23.99 -8.33
C ASN A 143 -14.07 25.01 -7.38
N ASN A 144 -14.00 26.31 -7.65
CA ASN A 144 -14.61 27.34 -6.81
C ASN A 144 -15.79 28.01 -7.54
N PRO A 145 -17.02 27.48 -7.39
CA PRO A 145 -18.16 27.94 -8.18
C PRO A 145 -18.61 29.35 -7.77
N GLY A 146 -19.09 30.10 -8.76
CA GLY A 146 -19.65 31.43 -8.63
C GLY A 146 -18.90 32.52 -9.40
N PRO A 147 -19.48 33.72 -9.49
CA PRO A 147 -18.86 34.86 -10.16
C PRO A 147 -17.71 35.43 -9.31
N SER A 148 -16.67 35.93 -9.99
CA SER A 148 -15.54 36.62 -9.36
C SER A 148 -14.89 35.80 -8.23
N LYS A 149 -14.56 34.55 -8.53
CA LYS A 149 -13.84 33.62 -7.64
C LYS A 149 -12.41 33.42 -8.12
N CYS A 150 -11.57 32.84 -7.27
CA CYS A 150 -10.23 32.36 -7.63
C CYS A 150 -9.91 31.05 -6.90
N VAL A 151 -8.92 30.33 -7.38
CA VAL A 151 -8.40 29.08 -6.79
C VAL A 151 -6.90 29.26 -6.59
N THR A 152 -6.46 29.26 -5.33
CA THR A 152 -5.08 29.57 -4.92
C THR A 152 -4.48 28.57 -3.91
N PRO A 153 -4.44 27.26 -4.19
CA PRO A 153 -3.80 26.32 -3.29
C PRO A 153 -2.28 26.46 -3.37
N CYS A 154 -1.63 26.42 -2.20
CA CYS A 154 -0.18 26.44 -2.07
C CYS A 154 0.44 25.06 -1.95
N GLU A 155 -0.30 24.10 -1.40
CA GLU A 155 0.05 22.69 -1.51
C GLU A 155 -1.24 21.88 -1.57
N VAL A 156 -1.27 20.85 -2.42
CA VAL A 156 -2.35 19.88 -2.50
C VAL A 156 -1.77 18.49 -2.28
N GLY A 157 -2.25 17.80 -1.26
CA GLY A 157 -1.93 16.39 -1.02
C GLY A 157 -3.11 15.53 -1.43
N VAL A 158 -2.85 14.39 -2.05
CA VAL A 158 -3.88 13.43 -2.48
C VAL A 158 -3.49 12.10 -1.91
N TYR A 159 -4.18 11.69 -0.86
CA TYR A 159 -3.88 10.46 -0.14
C TYR A 159 -4.82 9.38 -0.65
N VAL A 160 -4.24 8.41 -1.34
CA VAL A 160 -4.98 7.26 -1.85
C VAL A 160 -4.78 6.09 -0.92
N ILE A 161 -5.81 5.26 -0.83
CA ILE A 161 -5.67 3.91 -0.33
C ILE A 161 -5.51 3.04 -1.58
N PHE A 162 -4.48 2.22 -1.62
CA PHE A 162 -4.44 1.09 -2.54
C PHE A 162 -4.97 -0.14 -1.82
N PRO A 163 -6.29 -0.38 -1.82
CA PRO A 163 -6.81 -1.61 -1.24
C PRO A 163 -6.20 -2.78 -2.00
N GLY A 164 -5.33 -3.53 -1.33
CA GLY A 164 -4.83 -4.82 -1.82
C GLY A 164 -3.54 -4.82 -2.65
N ASN A 165 -2.80 -3.70 -2.82
CA ASN A 165 -1.43 -3.82 -3.37
C ASN A 165 -0.48 -4.42 -2.32
N LEU A 166 -0.21 -5.71 -2.45
CA LEU A 166 0.62 -6.50 -1.55
C LEU A 166 2.12 -6.15 -1.63
N ALA A 167 2.57 -5.54 -2.72
CA ALA A 167 3.98 -5.23 -2.98
C ALA A 167 4.46 -3.95 -2.29
N THR A 168 3.54 -3.06 -1.93
CA THR A 168 3.82 -1.78 -1.29
C THR A 168 4.66 -1.90 -0.03
N GLY A 169 5.74 -1.12 0.03
CA GLY A 169 6.59 -1.04 1.23
C GLY A 169 7.25 -2.38 1.61
N ARG A 170 7.22 -3.36 0.70
CA ARG A 170 7.88 -4.65 0.87
C ARG A 170 9.35 -4.56 0.52
N ASN A 171 10.08 -5.59 0.91
CA ASN A 171 11.48 -5.71 0.55
C ASN A 171 11.59 -6.18 -0.89
N VAL A 172 12.38 -5.47 -1.68
CA VAL A 172 12.65 -5.78 -3.08
C VAL A 172 14.14 -5.93 -3.33
N LYS A 173 14.49 -6.70 -4.36
CA LYS A 173 15.87 -6.87 -4.83
C LYS A 173 15.88 -6.96 -6.34
N GLN A 174 16.96 -6.49 -6.94
CA GLN A 174 17.25 -6.67 -8.37
C GLN A 174 18.65 -7.24 -8.57
N SER A 175 18.87 -7.91 -9.70
CA SER A 175 20.10 -8.62 -10.02
C SER A 175 21.33 -7.72 -10.12
N SER A 176 21.14 -6.46 -10.50
CA SER A 176 22.13 -5.39 -10.48
C SER A 176 21.42 -4.04 -10.53
N THR A 177 22.13 -2.94 -10.25
CA THR A 177 21.58 -1.58 -10.28
C THR A 177 22.32 -0.73 -11.30
N ASN A 178 21.58 -0.07 -12.18
CA ASN A 178 22.11 0.90 -13.12
C ASN A 178 22.01 2.32 -12.54
N GLY A 179 23.13 2.89 -12.11
CA GLY A 179 23.16 4.24 -11.53
C GLY A 179 22.27 4.37 -10.29
N SER A 180 21.34 5.32 -10.30
CA SER A 180 20.38 5.60 -9.23
C SER A 180 19.05 4.82 -9.33
N TRP A 181 18.93 3.89 -10.28
CA TRP A 181 17.67 3.21 -10.63
C TRP A 181 17.48 1.94 -9.78
N ILE A 182 17.22 2.14 -8.48
CA ILE A 182 17.16 1.09 -7.45
C ILE A 182 15.87 0.26 -7.53
N SER A 183 15.86 -0.92 -6.93
CA SER A 183 14.72 -1.85 -6.98
C SER A 183 13.43 -1.31 -6.39
N GLU A 184 13.53 -0.47 -5.37
CA GLU A 184 12.44 0.14 -4.60
C GLU A 184 11.58 1.05 -5.46
N GLN A 185 12.15 1.63 -6.51
CA GLN A 185 11.43 2.47 -7.48
C GLN A 185 10.46 1.70 -8.37
N ALA A 186 10.39 0.37 -8.25
CA ALA A 186 9.32 -0.41 -8.89
C ALA A 186 8.10 -0.60 -7.98
N ILE A 187 8.14 -0.19 -6.71
CA ILE A 187 7.04 -0.33 -5.75
C ILE A 187 6.88 0.93 -4.90
N ASP A 188 7.42 2.06 -5.38
CA ASP A 188 7.34 3.36 -4.72
C ASP A 188 6.07 4.13 -5.11
N PHE A 189 5.23 3.48 -5.93
CA PHE A 189 3.96 3.96 -6.46
C PHE A 189 4.07 5.09 -7.47
N ASN A 190 5.27 5.43 -7.91
CA ASN A 190 5.47 6.44 -8.92
C ASN A 190 5.50 5.77 -10.30
N PRO A 191 4.54 6.02 -11.22
CA PRO A 191 4.45 5.29 -12.50
C PRO A 191 5.58 5.59 -13.50
N GLY A 192 6.70 6.17 -13.06
CA GLY A 192 7.95 6.30 -13.81
C GLY A 192 8.36 7.75 -14.04
N ILE A 193 9.03 8.00 -15.17
CA ILE A 193 9.72 9.25 -15.47
C ILE A 193 8.73 10.35 -15.91
N ILE A 194 8.08 11.00 -14.95
CA ILE A 194 7.14 12.11 -15.16
C ILE A 194 7.82 13.47 -14.88
N LYS A 195 8.87 13.48 -14.05
CA LYS A 195 9.71 14.63 -13.70
C LYS A 195 11.19 14.26 -13.74
N GLN A 196 12.09 15.25 -13.74
CA GLN A 196 13.54 15.01 -13.69
C GLN A 196 13.99 14.16 -12.48
N SER A 197 13.19 14.12 -11.40
CA SER A 197 13.48 13.40 -10.15
C SER A 197 12.84 12.02 -10.03
N SER A 198 11.92 11.65 -10.95
CA SER A 198 11.26 10.34 -10.92
C SER A 198 12.07 9.33 -11.71
N ALA A 199 12.32 8.15 -11.11
CA ALA A 199 13.12 7.10 -11.70
C ALA A 199 12.38 5.77 -11.60
N CYS A 200 12.66 4.88 -12.54
CA CYS A 200 12.18 3.49 -12.51
C CYS A 200 13.29 2.60 -11.95
N SER A 201 12.98 1.40 -11.51
CA SER A 201 13.99 0.36 -11.27
C SER A 201 14.64 -0.04 -12.59
N SER A 202 15.98 -0.20 -12.62
CA SER A 202 16.67 -0.76 -13.78
C SER A 202 17.94 -1.51 -13.41
N THR A 203 18.12 -2.66 -14.06
CA THR A 203 19.37 -3.42 -14.02
C THR A 203 20.41 -2.85 -14.98
N ASN A 204 21.68 -3.25 -14.80
CA ASN A 204 22.69 -3.14 -15.86
C ASN A 204 22.38 -4.12 -17.01
N VAL A 205 23.07 -3.96 -18.13
CA VAL A 205 23.07 -4.97 -19.21
C VAL A 205 23.70 -6.25 -18.68
N GLN A 206 22.94 -7.33 -18.64
CA GLN A 206 23.43 -8.63 -18.18
C GLN A 206 22.63 -9.79 -18.79
N THR A 207 23.11 -11.02 -18.59
CA THR A 207 22.33 -12.23 -18.87
C THR A 207 21.29 -12.44 -17.77
N ASN A 208 20.05 -12.74 -18.17
CA ASN A 208 18.95 -13.08 -17.27
C ASN A 208 18.72 -12.05 -16.12
N PRO A 209 18.60 -10.73 -16.39
CA PRO A 209 18.30 -9.74 -15.36
C PRO A 209 16.96 -10.05 -14.69
N TRP A 210 16.89 -9.81 -13.39
CA TRP A 210 15.70 -10.10 -12.60
C TRP A 210 15.45 -9.06 -11.50
N TRP A 211 14.19 -8.94 -11.13
CA TRP A 211 13.69 -8.17 -9.99
C TRP A 211 12.74 -9.06 -9.18
N ARG A 212 12.72 -8.91 -7.86
CA ARG A 212 11.87 -9.70 -6.97
C ARG A 212 11.33 -8.85 -5.82
N VAL A 213 10.06 -9.06 -5.49
CA VAL A 213 9.44 -8.62 -4.23
C VAL A 213 9.21 -9.79 -3.27
N ASP A 214 9.49 -9.56 -1.98
CA ASP A 214 9.13 -10.45 -0.87
C ASP A 214 7.88 -9.92 -0.16
N LEU A 215 6.74 -10.58 -0.38
CA LEU A 215 5.44 -10.22 0.21
C LEU A 215 5.38 -10.46 1.73
N SER A 216 6.46 -10.93 2.36
CA SER A 216 6.61 -11.24 3.79
C SER A 216 5.78 -12.42 4.30
N SER A 217 4.76 -12.85 3.56
CA SER A 217 3.92 -14.02 3.82
C SER A 217 3.47 -14.63 2.50
N VAL A 218 2.89 -15.82 2.54
CA VAL A 218 2.33 -16.48 1.35
C VAL A 218 0.97 -15.87 1.06
N TYR A 219 0.69 -15.50 -0.19
CA TYR A 219 -0.61 -14.99 -0.64
C TYR A 219 -1.09 -15.79 -1.85
N ARG A 220 -2.39 -15.78 -2.10
CA ARG A 220 -3.00 -16.18 -3.37
C ARG A 220 -2.98 -15.00 -4.31
N VAL A 221 -1.94 -14.93 -5.14
CA VAL A 221 -1.76 -13.82 -6.06
C VAL A 221 -2.76 -13.95 -7.22
N SER A 222 -3.73 -13.05 -7.25
CA SER A 222 -4.78 -12.99 -8.27
C SER A 222 -4.28 -12.34 -9.55
N SER A 223 -3.51 -11.24 -9.44
CA SER A 223 -2.97 -10.51 -10.58
C SER A 223 -1.73 -9.69 -10.22
N VAL A 224 -0.95 -9.37 -11.25
CA VAL A 224 0.21 -8.47 -11.18
C VAL A 224 0.02 -7.39 -12.25
N VAL A 225 0.15 -6.12 -11.87
CA VAL A 225 0.09 -4.98 -12.79
C VAL A 225 1.49 -4.42 -12.95
N ILE A 226 1.92 -4.20 -14.19
CA ILE A 226 3.27 -3.72 -14.49
C ILE A 226 3.17 -2.46 -15.34
N THR A 227 3.83 -1.40 -14.89
CA THR A 227 3.98 -0.14 -15.63
C THR A 227 5.34 -0.09 -16.31
N ASN A 228 5.32 0.08 -17.63
CA ASN A 228 6.53 0.15 -18.44
C ASN A 228 7.09 1.57 -18.53
N ARG A 229 8.35 1.67 -18.95
CA ARG A 229 9.06 2.94 -19.15
C ARG A 229 8.36 3.84 -20.17
N LEU A 230 8.25 5.13 -19.86
CA LEU A 230 7.52 6.12 -20.66
C LEU A 230 8.37 6.78 -21.75
N ASP A 231 9.59 7.19 -21.44
CA ASP A 231 10.42 8.08 -22.28
C ASP A 231 11.11 7.38 -23.45
N CYS A 232 11.54 6.12 -23.29
CA CYS A 232 12.07 5.32 -24.39
C CYS A 232 12.15 3.81 -24.07
N CYS A 233 12.48 3.03 -25.11
CA CYS A 233 12.83 1.61 -25.04
C CYS A 233 11.78 0.68 -24.41
N PRO A 234 10.47 0.84 -24.69
CA PRO A 234 9.44 -0.02 -24.12
C PRO A 234 9.65 -1.50 -24.48
N GLU A 235 10.30 -1.80 -25.59
CA GLU A 235 10.58 -3.16 -26.07
C GLU A 235 11.53 -3.97 -25.19
N ARG A 236 12.26 -3.33 -24.26
CA ARG A 236 13.21 -4.03 -23.37
C ARG A 236 12.53 -5.05 -22.46
N ILE A 237 11.27 -4.82 -22.10
CA ILE A 237 10.48 -5.74 -21.27
C ILE A 237 9.95 -6.95 -22.04
N ASN A 238 10.02 -6.95 -23.38
CA ASN A 238 9.47 -8.03 -24.20
C ASN A 238 10.17 -9.36 -23.90
N GLY A 239 9.39 -10.40 -23.61
CA GLY A 239 9.86 -11.71 -23.18
C GLY A 239 10.12 -11.84 -21.68
N ALA A 240 9.83 -10.81 -20.88
CA ALA A 240 9.89 -10.94 -19.43
C ALA A 240 8.85 -11.94 -18.91
N GLU A 241 9.19 -12.68 -17.87
CA GLU A 241 8.36 -13.70 -17.24
C GLU A 241 8.04 -13.28 -15.81
N ILE A 242 6.75 -13.32 -15.46
CA ILE A 242 6.27 -13.16 -14.09
C ILE A 242 6.24 -14.55 -13.47
N ARG A 243 6.95 -14.75 -12.36
CA ARG A 243 7.07 -16.05 -11.68
C ARG A 243 6.69 -15.92 -10.21
N ILE A 244 5.93 -16.89 -9.69
CA ILE A 244 5.33 -16.81 -8.34
C ILE A 244 5.48 -18.14 -7.61
N GLU A 245 6.16 -18.13 -6.47
CA GLU A 245 6.21 -19.27 -5.53
C GLU A 245 6.86 -18.88 -4.19
N ASN A 246 7.31 -19.89 -3.43
CA ASN A 246 7.98 -19.75 -2.14
C ASN A 246 9.49 -20.09 -2.20
N SER A 247 10.01 -20.57 -3.34
CA SER A 247 11.42 -20.92 -3.47
C SER A 247 12.28 -19.69 -3.75
N LEU A 248 13.49 -19.70 -3.19
CA LEU A 248 14.58 -18.76 -3.47
C LEU A 248 15.72 -19.42 -4.26
N GLU A 249 15.56 -20.67 -4.69
CA GLU A 249 16.51 -21.31 -5.60
C GLU A 249 16.67 -20.46 -6.87
N ASN A 250 17.92 -20.23 -7.29
CA ASN A 250 18.22 -19.28 -8.37
C ASN A 250 17.53 -17.91 -8.17
N ASN A 251 17.52 -17.39 -6.93
CA ASN A 251 16.82 -16.16 -6.55
C ASN A 251 15.30 -16.17 -6.77
N GLY A 252 14.67 -17.34 -6.94
CA GLY A 252 13.24 -17.47 -7.27
C GLY A 252 12.96 -17.42 -8.77
N ASN A 253 13.99 -17.34 -9.61
CA ASN A 253 13.84 -17.28 -11.06
C ASN A 253 13.43 -18.62 -11.69
N ASN A 254 13.44 -19.71 -10.92
CA ASN A 254 12.95 -21.02 -11.35
C ASN A 254 11.48 -21.27 -10.96
N ASN A 255 10.86 -20.35 -10.21
CA ASN A 255 9.47 -20.47 -9.76
C ASN A 255 8.51 -20.59 -10.97
N PRO A 256 7.35 -21.26 -10.84
CA PRO A 256 6.39 -21.40 -11.92
C PRO A 256 5.99 -20.05 -12.53
N ILE A 257 5.83 -20.04 -13.86
CA ILE A 257 5.45 -18.85 -14.63
C ILE A 257 3.96 -18.58 -14.44
N CYS A 258 3.62 -17.38 -13.96
CA CYS A 258 2.27 -16.83 -14.02
C CYS A 258 1.96 -16.37 -15.45
N ALA A 259 2.82 -15.54 -16.04
CA ALA A 259 2.61 -14.96 -17.37
C ALA A 259 3.92 -14.59 -18.05
N VAL A 260 3.89 -14.52 -19.38
CA VAL A 260 4.97 -13.98 -20.21
C VAL A 260 4.50 -12.67 -20.84
N ILE A 261 5.31 -11.63 -20.68
CA ILE A 261 5.07 -10.29 -21.19
C ILE A 261 5.48 -10.25 -22.66
N SER A 262 4.51 -10.23 -23.57
CA SER A 262 4.80 -10.09 -25.00
C SER A 262 5.31 -8.67 -25.32
N SER A 263 4.57 -7.66 -24.87
CA SER A 263 4.91 -6.24 -24.98
C SER A 263 4.03 -5.41 -24.07
N ILE A 264 4.57 -4.30 -23.56
CA ILE A 264 3.78 -3.25 -22.90
C ILE A 264 4.15 -1.93 -23.58
N PRO A 265 3.18 -1.14 -24.09
CA PRO A 265 3.50 0.17 -24.67
C PRO A 265 4.17 1.12 -23.69
N ALA A 266 4.85 2.14 -24.20
CA ALA A 266 5.56 3.10 -23.37
C ALA A 266 4.61 3.81 -22.37
N GLY A 267 4.97 3.80 -21.08
CA GLY A 267 4.22 4.44 -20.00
C GLY A 267 2.86 3.81 -19.68
N VAL A 268 2.54 2.67 -20.29
CA VAL A 268 1.27 1.97 -20.07
C VAL A 268 1.43 0.93 -18.97
N SER A 269 0.38 0.78 -18.14
CA SER A 269 0.24 -0.32 -17.20
C SER A 269 -0.51 -1.48 -17.84
N SER A 270 -0.02 -2.71 -17.70
CA SER A 270 -0.71 -3.92 -18.15
C SER A 270 -0.93 -4.90 -17.00
N THR A 271 -2.13 -5.47 -16.94
CA THR A 271 -2.53 -6.43 -15.91
C THR A 271 -2.36 -7.86 -16.41
N TYR A 272 -1.72 -8.69 -15.59
CA TYR A 272 -1.52 -10.12 -15.83
C TYR A 272 -2.22 -10.92 -14.74
N PHE A 273 -3.16 -11.78 -15.13
CA PHE A 273 -3.91 -12.62 -14.20
C PHE A 273 -3.13 -13.88 -13.86
N CYS A 274 -2.90 -14.12 -12.57
CA CYS A 274 -2.08 -15.23 -12.06
C CYS A 274 -2.91 -16.35 -11.45
N ASN A 275 -4.23 -16.39 -11.68
CA ASN A 275 -5.11 -17.49 -11.29
C ASN A 275 -4.95 -17.96 -9.83
N ASN A 276 -4.75 -17.02 -8.89
CA ASN A 276 -4.59 -17.29 -7.46
C ASN A 276 -3.38 -18.17 -7.11
N MET A 277 -2.29 -18.12 -7.89
CA MET A 277 -1.03 -18.79 -7.57
C MET A 277 -0.56 -18.45 -6.15
N GLU A 278 -0.21 -19.49 -5.38
CA GLU A 278 0.23 -19.34 -4.00
C GLU A 278 1.74 -19.07 -3.94
N GLY A 279 2.13 -17.90 -3.42
CA GLY A 279 3.54 -17.55 -3.31
C GLY A 279 3.82 -16.41 -2.35
N ARG A 280 5.03 -16.42 -1.79
CA ARG A 280 5.62 -15.32 -1.02
C ARG A 280 6.44 -14.40 -1.91
N TYR A 281 7.04 -14.94 -2.96
CA TYR A 281 7.91 -14.20 -3.88
C TYR A 281 7.25 -14.04 -5.23
N VAL A 282 7.25 -12.81 -5.74
CA VAL A 282 6.92 -12.50 -7.13
C VAL A 282 8.21 -12.02 -7.80
N ASN A 283 8.65 -12.74 -8.82
CA ASN A 283 9.85 -12.46 -9.60
C ASN A 283 9.44 -11.99 -11.00
N LEU A 284 10.17 -11.01 -11.53
CA LEU A 284 10.19 -10.66 -12.94
C LEU A 284 11.59 -10.94 -13.46
N ILE A 285 11.71 -11.80 -14.46
CA ILE A 285 12.99 -12.14 -15.10
C ILE A 285 12.87 -11.97 -16.61
N ILE A 286 13.94 -11.48 -17.26
CA ILE A 286 14.01 -11.49 -18.73
C ILE A 286 15.08 -12.49 -19.16
N PRO A 287 14.70 -13.70 -19.62
CA PRO A 287 15.67 -14.67 -20.11
C PRO A 287 16.44 -14.15 -21.34
N GLY A 288 17.69 -14.59 -21.45
CA GLY A 288 18.58 -14.29 -22.57
C GLY A 288 19.74 -13.37 -22.22
N ASP A 289 20.64 -13.22 -23.18
CA ASP A 289 21.87 -12.44 -23.05
C ASP A 289 21.66 -10.96 -23.36
N SER A 290 22.50 -10.12 -22.74
CA SER A 290 22.54 -8.67 -22.98
C SER A 290 21.19 -7.97 -22.82
N ARG A 291 20.41 -8.40 -21.82
CA ARG A 291 19.10 -7.83 -21.49
C ARG A 291 19.21 -6.75 -20.42
N ILE A 292 18.23 -5.85 -20.39
CA ILE A 292 18.01 -4.87 -19.33
C ILE A 292 16.57 -5.02 -18.86
N LEU A 293 16.36 -5.21 -17.57
CA LEU A 293 15.02 -5.16 -16.97
C LEU A 293 14.81 -3.77 -16.38
N THR A 294 13.78 -3.07 -16.86
CA THR A 294 13.35 -1.78 -16.34
C THR A 294 11.87 -1.86 -15.95
N LEU A 295 11.55 -1.46 -14.73
CA LEU A 295 10.21 -1.54 -14.15
C LEU A 295 9.89 -0.22 -13.47
N CYS A 296 8.84 0.46 -13.91
CA CYS A 296 8.45 1.74 -13.32
C CYS A 296 7.43 1.58 -12.21
N GLU A 297 6.58 0.56 -12.27
CA GLU A 297 5.73 0.18 -11.14
C GLU A 297 5.34 -1.30 -11.27
N VAL A 298 5.26 -2.01 -10.15
CA VAL A 298 4.83 -3.40 -10.02
C VAL A 298 3.85 -3.49 -8.86
N GLU A 299 2.58 -3.67 -9.18
CA GLU A 299 1.51 -3.84 -8.20
C GLU A 299 1.14 -5.32 -8.13
N VAL A 300 0.98 -5.87 -6.94
CA VAL A 300 0.63 -7.29 -6.74
C VAL A 300 -0.68 -7.35 -5.97
N TYR A 301 -1.70 -8.01 -6.53
CA TYR A 301 -3.03 -8.10 -5.93
C TYR A 301 -3.38 -9.55 -5.63
N GLY A 302 -3.99 -9.81 -4.49
CA GLY A 302 -4.36 -11.15 -4.09
C GLY A 302 -5.02 -11.25 -2.72
N GLU A 303 -5.33 -12.48 -2.33
CA GLU A 303 -5.95 -12.78 -1.04
C GLU A 303 -4.94 -13.39 -0.07
N GLY A 304 -5.03 -13.04 1.20
CA GLY A 304 -4.16 -13.56 2.26
C GLY A 304 -3.84 -12.50 3.33
N PRO A 305 -2.80 -12.74 4.15
CA PRO A 305 -1.84 -13.83 4.04
C PRO A 305 -2.49 -15.21 4.26
N LEU A 306 -2.06 -16.20 3.49
CA LEU A 306 -2.26 -17.62 3.78
C LEU A 306 -1.42 -17.99 5.00
N LEU A 307 -1.95 -17.63 6.16
CA LEU A 307 -1.45 -18.11 7.41
C LEU A 307 -1.73 -19.62 7.42
N LYS A 308 -0.68 -20.44 7.26
CA LYS A 308 -0.77 -21.82 7.72
C LYS A 308 -1.27 -21.71 9.15
N ARG A 309 -2.51 -22.16 9.40
CA ARG A 309 -3.06 -22.25 10.75
C ARG A 309 -2.15 -23.19 11.52
N THR A 310 -1.11 -22.63 12.12
CA THR A 310 -0.20 -23.38 12.97
C THR A 310 -0.94 -23.56 14.26
N PHE A 311 -1.60 -24.68 14.34
CA PHE A 311 -2.21 -25.17 15.56
C PHE A 311 -1.11 -25.49 16.56
N LEU A 312 -0.80 -24.55 17.43
CA LEU A 312 0.14 -24.74 18.54
C LEU A 312 -0.55 -25.56 19.63
N LYS A 313 -0.32 -26.88 19.63
CA LYS A 313 -0.68 -27.75 20.76
C LYS A 313 0.22 -27.41 21.94
N MET A 314 -0.25 -26.54 22.83
CA MET A 314 0.50 -26.14 24.02
C MET A 314 0.12 -26.97 25.23
N LYS A 315 1.09 -27.71 25.74
CA LYS A 315 0.92 -28.62 26.85
C LYS A 315 1.19 -27.85 28.16
N LEU A 316 0.17 -27.20 28.72
CA LEU A 316 0.29 -26.31 29.89
C LEU A 316 0.25 -27.10 31.22
N LYS A 317 1.19 -26.80 32.12
CA LYS A 317 1.21 -27.37 33.48
C LYS A 317 0.71 -26.31 34.45
N SER A 318 -0.58 -26.30 34.77
CA SER A 318 -1.19 -25.38 35.74
C SER A 318 -1.79 -26.12 36.93
N SER A 319 -1.76 -25.51 38.10
CA SER A 319 -2.54 -25.92 39.28
C SER A 319 -3.98 -25.41 39.24
N TRP A 320 -4.31 -24.55 38.28
CA TRP A 320 -5.63 -23.96 38.07
C TRP A 320 -6.39 -24.71 36.98
N SER A 321 -7.69 -24.87 37.19
CA SER A 321 -8.59 -25.46 36.21
C SER A 321 -8.90 -24.46 35.11
N LEU A 322 -8.67 -24.86 33.85
CA LEU A 322 -9.09 -24.09 32.69
C LEU A 322 -10.59 -24.28 32.37
N SER A 323 -11.38 -24.91 33.25
CA SER A 323 -12.85 -24.89 33.14
C SER A 323 -13.44 -23.52 33.48
N ASP A 324 -12.71 -22.69 34.22
CA ASP A 324 -13.11 -21.33 34.61
C ASP A 324 -12.83 -20.32 33.47
N PRO A 325 -13.85 -19.60 32.95
CA PRO A 325 -13.69 -18.56 31.94
C PRO A 325 -12.71 -17.44 32.33
N ALA A 326 -12.63 -17.05 33.61
CA ALA A 326 -11.74 -15.98 34.05
C ALA A 326 -10.27 -16.41 33.94
N VAL A 327 -9.96 -17.66 34.30
CA VAL A 327 -8.62 -18.24 34.19
C VAL A 327 -8.21 -18.36 32.71
N ARG A 328 -9.16 -18.71 31.82
CA ARG A 328 -8.93 -18.75 30.36
C ARG A 328 -8.50 -17.40 29.80
N VAL A 329 -9.17 -16.33 30.20
CA VAL A 329 -8.85 -14.96 29.75
C VAL A 329 -7.49 -14.51 30.29
N GLN A 330 -7.23 -14.76 31.57
CA GLN A 330 -5.96 -14.39 32.21
C GLN A 330 -4.77 -15.09 31.54
N LEU A 331 -4.89 -16.38 31.23
CA LEU A 331 -3.84 -17.15 30.57
C LEU A 331 -3.55 -16.64 29.15
N LEU A 332 -4.60 -16.33 28.36
CA LEU A 332 -4.43 -15.75 27.02
C LEU A 332 -3.71 -14.41 27.09
N SER A 333 -4.07 -13.56 28.05
CA SER A 333 -3.42 -12.26 28.25
C SER A 333 -1.93 -12.41 28.59
N GLN A 334 -1.57 -13.35 29.46
CA GLN A 334 -0.17 -13.62 29.80
C GLN A 334 0.63 -14.14 28.60
N LEU A 335 0.06 -15.09 27.85
CA LEU A 335 0.69 -15.62 26.63
C LEU A 335 0.91 -14.53 25.59
N GLN A 336 -0.09 -13.68 25.39
CA GLN A 336 0.00 -12.54 24.46
C GLN A 336 1.12 -11.59 24.88
N SER A 337 1.24 -11.28 26.18
CA SER A 337 2.33 -10.43 26.69
C SER A 337 3.72 -11.03 26.44
N VAL A 338 3.88 -12.35 26.57
CA VAL A 338 5.17 -13.03 26.33
C VAL A 338 5.51 -13.04 24.84
N LEU A 339 4.54 -13.24 23.97
CA LEU A 339 4.74 -13.19 22.52
C LEU A 339 5.19 -11.80 22.06
N VAL A 340 4.55 -10.74 22.60
CA VAL A 340 4.96 -9.35 22.35
C VAL A 340 6.42 -9.11 22.78
N GLN A 341 6.82 -9.58 23.97
CA GLN A 341 8.20 -9.48 24.44
C GLN A 341 9.21 -10.22 23.55
N ARG A 342 8.77 -11.26 22.83
CA ARG A 342 9.61 -12.02 21.89
C ARG A 342 9.60 -11.46 20.47
N GLY A 343 9.06 -10.26 20.28
CA GLY A 343 9.04 -9.57 18.99
C GLY A 343 7.85 -9.94 18.09
N PHE A 344 6.87 -10.66 18.61
CA PHE A 344 5.59 -10.89 17.93
C PHE A 344 4.59 -9.81 18.38
N SER A 345 4.70 -8.62 17.80
CA SER A 345 3.61 -7.63 17.85
C SER A 345 2.44 -8.13 16.97
N ASP A 346 1.20 -7.79 17.34
CA ASP A 346 -0.02 -8.06 16.54
C ASP A 346 -0.63 -9.47 16.63
N VAL A 347 -0.52 -10.11 17.81
CA VAL A 347 -1.17 -11.40 18.08
C VAL A 347 -2.45 -11.22 18.90
N LYS A 348 -3.60 -11.68 18.39
CA LYS A 348 -4.85 -11.81 19.16
C LYS A 348 -5.16 -13.30 19.39
N LEU A 349 -5.10 -13.73 20.65
CA LEU A 349 -5.36 -15.12 21.04
C LEU A 349 -6.82 -15.29 21.52
N GLN A 350 -7.55 -16.23 20.92
CA GLN A 350 -8.89 -16.74 21.23
C GLN A 350 -8.97 -18.29 21.25
N TRP A 351 -9.49 -18.92 22.32
CA TRP A 351 -9.65 -20.38 22.35
C TRP A 351 -10.67 -20.86 21.31
N THR A 352 -10.29 -21.77 20.41
CA THR A 352 -11.24 -22.39 19.45
C THR A 352 -12.02 -23.56 20.01
N GLN A 353 -11.51 -24.22 21.05
CA GLN A 353 -12.20 -25.28 21.77
C GLN A 353 -11.99 -25.09 23.28
N PRO A 354 -13.02 -25.32 24.12
CA PRO A 354 -12.86 -25.30 25.56
C PRO A 354 -11.83 -26.34 26.00
N PRO A 355 -10.85 -25.96 26.82
CA PRO A 355 -9.92 -26.92 27.39
C PRO A 355 -10.63 -28.01 28.25
N GLU A 356 -10.50 -29.30 27.89
CA GLU A 356 -10.86 -30.52 28.65
C GLU A 356 -9.78 -31.04 29.65
N GLN A 357 -10.16 -31.39 30.88
CA GLN A 357 -9.21 -32.03 31.79
C GLN A 357 -8.80 -33.44 31.32
N GLU A 358 -7.54 -33.66 30.93
CA GLU A 358 -6.95 -35.01 30.88
C GLU A 358 -6.44 -35.42 32.28
N VAL A 359 -7.21 -36.21 33.04
CA VAL A 359 -6.76 -36.75 34.33
C VAL A 359 -5.84 -37.95 34.07
N MET A 360 -4.53 -37.78 34.24
CA MET A 360 -3.62 -38.94 34.25
C MET A 360 -3.75 -39.69 35.58
N GLN A 361 -4.34 -40.88 35.56
CA GLN A 361 -4.22 -41.83 36.69
C GLN A 361 -2.78 -42.32 36.75
N LYS A 362 -2.16 -42.21 37.92
CA LYS A 362 -0.84 -42.79 38.20
C LYS A 362 -1.03 -44.31 38.19
N GLU A 363 -0.32 -45.04 37.33
CA GLU A 363 -0.22 -46.50 37.47
C GLU A 363 0.32 -46.79 38.87
N ALA A 364 -0.39 -47.66 39.60
CA ALA A 364 0.00 -48.05 40.95
C ALA A 364 1.31 -48.85 40.86
N ASP A 365 2.31 -48.46 41.65
CA ASP A 365 3.55 -49.22 41.79
C ASP A 365 3.21 -50.65 42.28
N PRO A 366 3.77 -51.71 41.67
CA PRO A 366 3.52 -53.07 42.12
C PRO A 366 4.11 -53.28 43.52
N VAL A 367 3.31 -53.93 44.37
CA VAL A 367 3.46 -54.10 45.83
C VAL A 367 4.83 -54.62 46.27
#